data_AF-A0ABD3PTP8-F1
#
_entry.id   AF-A0ABD3PTP8-F1
#
_cell.length_a   1.000
_cell.length_b   1.000
_cell.length_c   1.000
_cell.angle_alpha   90.00
_cell.angle_beta   90.00
_cell.angle_gamma   90.00
#
_symmetry.space_group_name_H-M   'P 1'
#
loop_
_entity.id
_entity.type
_entity.pdbx_description
1 polymer ?
#
loop_
_entity_poly.entity_id
_entity_poly.type
_entity_poly.pdbx_seq_one_letter_code
_entity_poly.pdbx_strand_id
1 'polypeptide(L)'
;SRIRHRPDHDDRCPLARHPPPLPRDRGVGALESSRGHRHRASRRRRARARSLPPAWWAAAAAAVASSSSSTTTPAHAATAGGGGGLASRLAARDPSSLRNSLFNVPPGPQVYPPFMRGTWDVAMTFRGYVFPSAAISKDRIASDLDVPGFQRLSIAMVGDVGREAASYVMDVDPVTGLEDRGTSMSTSIDSHLGYRAVRGVTYDPNVNPNRISIDFVPQRTRNANRIEIFCNARESESVATTTTTTTTPDGASPSSSTSSPSIFVCSEHVRQVTFGLSQEYGVARQVSGNYAHYWTWRGGTVGAPEKMTGNLLTAAYLDAGDPMFFDEPNRPVIVYSHDLVATRRMPVKK
;
A
#
# COMPACT_ATOMS: atom_id res chain seq x y z
N SER A 1 -48.27 4.29 61.06
CA SER A 1 -49.49 5.05 60.72
C SER A 1 -49.78 4.96 59.23
N ARG A 2 -50.84 4.21 58.89
CA ARG A 2 -51.75 4.29 57.71
C ARG A 2 -51.15 4.35 56.29
N ILE A 3 -51.14 3.25 55.49
CA ILE A 3 -52.22 2.67 54.62
C ILE A 3 -52.60 3.69 53.49
N ARG A 4 -52.74 3.41 52.18
CA ARG A 4 -53.34 2.32 51.36
C ARG A 4 -52.68 2.34 49.95
N HIS A 5 -52.33 1.25 49.26
CA HIS A 5 -53.13 0.22 48.58
C HIS A 5 -54.01 0.66 47.38
N ARG A 6 -53.77 -0.04 46.25
CA ARG A 6 -54.73 -0.70 45.31
C ARG A 6 -55.02 -0.04 43.92
N PRO A 7 -55.55 -0.79 42.91
CA PRO A 7 -54.79 -1.58 41.93
C PRO A 7 -55.32 -1.45 40.47
N ASP A 8 -54.87 -2.38 39.62
CA ASP A 8 -55.27 -2.72 38.24
C ASP A 8 -56.76 -2.59 37.87
N HIS A 9 -56.99 -2.29 36.58
CA HIS A 9 -58.12 -2.84 35.83
C HIS A 9 -57.79 -2.98 34.33
N ASP A 10 -57.95 -4.22 33.84
CA ASP A 10 -58.06 -4.63 32.44
C ASP A 10 -59.15 -3.85 31.67
N ASP A 11 -59.04 -3.77 30.33
CA ASP A 11 -59.81 -4.62 29.40
C ASP A 11 -59.98 -3.98 27.99
N ARG A 12 -59.82 -4.85 26.97
CA ARG A 12 -60.51 -4.85 25.64
C ARG A 12 -59.97 -4.05 24.44
N CYS A 13 -59.45 -4.85 23.49
CA CYS A 13 -59.60 -4.66 22.03
C CYS A 13 -61.08 -4.65 21.60
N PRO A 14 -61.40 -4.06 20.42
CA PRO A 14 -61.76 -4.95 19.31
C PRO A 14 -61.28 -4.50 17.91
N LEU A 15 -60.80 -5.50 17.16
CA LEU A 15 -61.06 -5.81 15.74
C LEU A 15 -61.67 -4.73 14.83
N ALA A 16 -61.04 -4.48 13.68
CA ALA A 16 -61.74 -4.44 12.38
C ALA A 16 -60.83 -4.35 11.13
N ARG A 17 -60.92 -5.40 10.31
CA ARG A 17 -61.18 -5.39 8.83
C ARG A 17 -60.04 -5.14 7.83
N HIS A 18 -59.55 -6.25 7.25
CA HIS A 18 -59.30 -6.38 5.80
C HIS A 18 -60.62 -6.31 5.01
N PRO A 19 -60.63 -5.82 3.74
CA PRO A 19 -60.49 -6.69 2.55
C PRO A 19 -59.89 -5.94 1.31
N PRO A 20 -60.01 -6.42 0.05
CA PRO A 20 -59.50 -7.64 -0.60
C PRO A 20 -58.53 -7.31 -1.79
N PRO A 21 -57.98 -8.32 -2.52
CA PRO A 21 -57.13 -8.11 -3.70
C PRO A 21 -57.90 -8.25 -5.05
N LEU A 22 -57.17 -7.96 -6.15
CA LEU A 22 -57.38 -8.30 -7.59
C LEU A 22 -57.93 -7.16 -8.50
N PRO A 23 -57.68 -7.15 -9.84
CA PRO A 23 -57.19 -8.26 -10.69
C PRO A 23 -56.02 -7.94 -11.66
N ARG A 24 -55.46 -9.04 -12.18
CA ARG A 24 -54.67 -9.13 -13.42
C ARG A 24 -55.52 -8.70 -14.63
N ASP A 25 -54.91 -8.06 -15.62
CA ASP A 25 -55.26 -8.41 -16.99
C ASP A 25 -54.08 -8.39 -17.97
N ARG A 26 -54.24 -9.29 -18.95
CA ARG A 26 -53.34 -9.75 -19.99
C ARG A 26 -53.24 -8.74 -21.13
N GLY A 27 -52.21 -8.87 -21.97
CA GLY A 27 -52.19 -8.14 -23.23
C GLY A 27 -50.97 -8.38 -24.11
N VAL A 28 -50.98 -9.54 -24.76
CA VAL A 28 -50.10 -9.93 -25.88
C VAL A 28 -50.26 -8.94 -27.06
N GLY A 29 -49.17 -8.59 -27.72
CA GLY A 29 -49.21 -7.78 -28.95
C GLY A 29 -47.85 -7.76 -29.65
N ALA A 30 -47.66 -8.71 -30.56
CA ALA A 30 -46.50 -8.84 -31.42
C ALA A 30 -46.54 -7.86 -32.62
N LEU A 31 -45.42 -7.88 -33.36
CA LEU A 31 -45.23 -7.49 -34.77
C LEU A 31 -44.75 -6.05 -35.08
N GLU A 32 -43.45 -6.01 -35.40
CA GLU A 32 -42.97 -5.75 -36.77
C GLU A 32 -43.15 -4.33 -37.35
N SER A 33 -42.04 -3.61 -37.53
CA SER A 33 -41.44 -3.45 -38.87
C SER A 33 -40.38 -2.33 -38.91
N SER A 34 -39.21 -2.72 -39.43
CA SER A 34 -38.51 -2.10 -40.55
C SER A 34 -37.91 -0.67 -40.46
N ARG A 35 -36.63 -0.65 -40.88
CA ARG A 35 -35.92 0.36 -41.67
C ARG A 35 -35.34 1.58 -40.96
N GLY A 36 -34.00 1.61 -40.94
CA GLY A 36 -33.24 2.82 -40.70
C GLY A 36 -31.73 2.65 -40.80
N HIS A 37 -31.22 2.15 -41.93
CA HIS A 37 -29.81 2.30 -42.30
C HIS A 37 -29.41 3.78 -42.26
N ARG A 38 -28.47 4.16 -41.38
CA ARG A 38 -27.51 5.23 -41.66
C ARG A 38 -26.12 4.86 -41.17
N HIS A 39 -25.29 4.47 -42.13
CA HIS A 39 -23.85 4.58 -42.07
C HIS A 39 -23.44 5.97 -41.58
N ARG A 40 -22.59 6.05 -40.56
CA ARG A 40 -21.69 7.19 -40.38
C ARG A 40 -20.28 6.67 -40.16
N ALA A 41 -19.58 6.55 -41.27
CA ALA A 41 -18.16 6.32 -41.32
C ALA A 41 -17.37 7.61 -41.02
N SER A 42 -16.17 7.40 -40.47
CA SER A 42 -15.01 8.27 -40.49
C SER A 42 -14.95 9.43 -39.48
N ARG A 43 -14.04 9.32 -38.51
CA ARG A 43 -12.71 9.93 -38.63
C ARG A 43 -11.76 9.35 -37.58
N ARG A 44 -10.96 8.39 -38.02
CA ARG A 44 -9.72 7.96 -37.36
C ARG A 44 -8.75 9.14 -37.37
N ARG A 45 -8.50 9.78 -36.22
CA ARG A 45 -7.27 10.54 -36.01
C ARG A 45 -6.23 9.58 -35.44
N ARG A 46 -5.36 9.06 -36.31
CA ARG A 46 -4.10 8.41 -35.94
C ARG A 46 -3.16 9.50 -35.43
N ALA A 47 -3.04 9.66 -34.12
CA ALA A 47 -1.86 10.29 -33.53
C ALA A 47 -0.76 9.22 -33.48
N ARG A 48 0.16 9.24 -34.45
CA ARG A 48 1.44 8.54 -34.34
C ARG A 48 2.29 9.31 -33.32
N ALA A 49 2.16 8.98 -32.04
CA ALA A 49 3.19 9.31 -31.08
C ALA A 49 4.33 8.29 -31.29
N ARG A 50 5.41 8.73 -31.96
CA ARG A 50 6.69 8.03 -31.90
C ARG A 50 7.16 8.15 -30.45
N SER A 51 6.97 7.09 -29.66
CA SER A 51 7.49 7.00 -28.30
C SER A 51 9.02 6.85 -28.38
N LEU A 52 9.72 7.95 -28.19
CA LEU A 52 11.09 7.88 -27.72
C LEU A 52 11.02 7.52 -26.22
N PRO A 53 11.84 6.58 -25.72
CA PRO A 53 11.89 6.30 -24.29
C PRO A 53 12.37 7.56 -23.56
N PRO A 54 11.68 8.02 -22.51
CA PRO A 54 12.10 9.21 -21.79
C PRO A 54 13.33 8.89 -20.93
N ALA A 55 14.37 9.70 -21.10
CA ALA A 55 15.69 9.62 -20.48
C ALA A 55 15.68 10.17 -19.03
N TRP A 56 14.97 9.50 -18.10
CA TRP A 56 14.86 9.93 -16.69
C TRP A 56 15.47 8.96 -15.67
N TRP A 57 16.18 7.92 -16.11
CA TRP A 57 16.93 7.00 -15.23
C TRP A 57 18.32 7.50 -14.80
N ALA A 58 18.74 8.69 -15.23
CA ALA A 58 20.08 9.24 -14.98
C ALA A 58 20.14 10.18 -13.76
N ALA A 59 19.90 9.65 -12.57
CA ALA A 59 20.35 10.28 -11.31
C ALA A 59 20.46 9.24 -10.18
N ALA A 60 21.15 8.12 -10.43
CA ALA A 60 21.64 7.25 -9.38
C ALA A 60 22.69 6.31 -9.97
N ALA A 61 23.94 6.75 -9.99
CA ALA A 61 25.08 5.88 -10.27
C ALA A 61 26.27 6.38 -9.46
N ALA A 62 26.62 5.64 -8.40
CA ALA A 62 27.98 5.19 -8.15
C ALA A 62 28.03 4.38 -6.84
N ALA A 63 28.79 3.29 -6.89
CA ALA A 63 29.30 2.49 -5.77
C ALA A 63 28.35 1.51 -5.06
N VAL A 64 28.06 0.37 -5.70
CA VAL A 64 28.08 -0.93 -4.98
C VAL A 64 28.70 -1.98 -5.90
N ALA A 65 30.03 -2.05 -5.90
CA ALA A 65 30.76 -3.21 -6.39
C ALA A 65 31.99 -3.39 -5.52
N SER A 66 31.91 -4.30 -4.54
CA SER A 66 32.92 -5.31 -4.19
C SER A 66 32.77 -5.81 -2.74
N SER A 67 32.44 -7.10 -2.63
CA SER A 67 33.04 -8.14 -1.77
C SER A 67 33.17 -7.95 -0.24
N SER A 68 32.28 -8.66 0.46
CA SER A 68 32.49 -9.59 1.59
C SER A 68 33.61 -9.34 2.62
N SER A 69 33.24 -9.03 3.87
CA SER A 69 33.76 -9.74 5.07
C SER A 69 32.75 -9.62 6.22
N SER A 70 32.41 -10.77 6.81
CA SER A 70 31.47 -10.97 7.91
C SER A 70 31.95 -10.44 9.26
N THR A 71 31.06 -9.80 10.03
CA THR A 71 31.07 -9.92 11.50
C THR A 71 29.63 -10.12 12.00
N THR A 72 29.48 -11.14 12.82
CA THR A 72 28.25 -11.73 13.33
C THR A 72 27.63 -10.90 14.47
N THR A 73 26.35 -10.54 14.32
CA THR A 73 25.36 -10.38 15.41
C THR A 73 24.02 -10.92 14.90
N PRO A 74 23.15 -11.47 15.77
CA PRO A 74 22.14 -12.43 15.35
C PRO A 74 21.00 -11.75 14.57
N ALA A 75 20.98 -11.99 13.27
CA ALA A 75 19.87 -11.63 12.40
C ALA A 75 18.80 -12.73 12.46
N HIS A 76 17.62 -12.39 12.94
CA HIS A 76 16.40 -13.12 12.58
C HIS A 76 15.86 -12.48 11.29
N ALA A 77 16.51 -12.78 10.18
CA ALA A 77 16.07 -12.39 8.84
C ALA A 77 15.90 -13.68 8.03
N ALA A 78 14.65 -14.08 7.81
CA ALA A 78 14.30 -15.19 6.94
C ALA A 78 14.81 -14.87 5.53
N THR A 79 15.86 -15.58 5.11
CA THR A 79 16.44 -15.46 3.77
C THR A 79 15.61 -16.30 2.81
N ALA A 80 14.65 -15.70 2.11
CA ALA A 80 13.89 -16.38 1.07
C ALA A 80 14.42 -16.03 -0.32
N GLY A 81 15.33 -16.87 -0.82
CA GLY A 81 15.48 -17.22 -2.23
C GLY A 81 15.92 -16.13 -3.24
N GLY A 82 17.24 -15.92 -3.34
CA GLY A 82 17.89 -15.23 -4.46
C GLY A 82 19.20 -14.58 -4.01
N GLY A 83 20.34 -14.96 -4.59
CA GLY A 83 21.65 -14.46 -4.18
C GLY A 83 21.71 -12.93 -4.14
N GLY A 84 22.01 -12.37 -2.96
CA GLY A 84 22.10 -10.94 -2.68
C GLY A 84 21.03 -10.45 -1.68
N GLY A 85 21.41 -9.55 -0.76
CA GLY A 85 20.49 -8.92 0.19
C GLY A 85 19.37 -8.11 -0.49
N LEU A 86 18.37 -7.67 0.27
CA LEU A 86 17.27 -6.84 -0.22
C LEU A 86 17.79 -5.59 -0.96
N ALA A 87 18.83 -4.96 -0.44
CA ALA A 87 19.45 -3.79 -1.07
C ALA A 87 20.01 -4.11 -2.45
N SER A 88 20.66 -5.27 -2.61
CA SER A 88 21.19 -5.73 -3.89
C SER A 88 20.08 -6.00 -4.90
N ARG A 89 18.96 -6.59 -4.46
CA ARG A 89 17.79 -6.85 -5.33
C ARG A 89 17.17 -5.55 -5.84
N LEU A 90 16.98 -4.57 -4.95
CA LEU A 90 16.47 -3.25 -5.33
C LEU A 90 17.46 -2.49 -6.21
N ALA A 91 18.77 -2.63 -5.97
CA ALA A 91 19.82 -2.00 -6.77
C ALA A 91 19.88 -2.54 -8.21
N ALA A 92 19.47 -3.79 -8.45
CA ALA A 92 19.39 -4.38 -9.78
C ALA A 92 18.34 -3.71 -10.70
N ARG A 93 17.38 -2.96 -10.13
CA ARG A 93 16.32 -2.23 -10.85
C ARG A 93 15.49 -3.09 -11.81
N ASP A 94 15.40 -4.38 -11.53
CA ASP A 94 14.56 -5.29 -12.26
C ASP A 94 13.22 -5.48 -11.51
N PRO A 95 12.12 -4.85 -11.97
CA PRO A 95 10.81 -5.00 -11.33
C PRO A 95 10.30 -6.44 -11.33
N SER A 96 10.71 -7.27 -12.29
CA SER A 96 10.29 -8.67 -12.38
C SER A 96 10.93 -9.56 -11.30
N SER A 97 12.03 -9.08 -10.69
CA SER A 97 12.73 -9.76 -9.60
C SER A 97 12.04 -9.62 -8.24
N LEU A 98 11.07 -8.70 -8.11
CA LEU A 98 10.32 -8.43 -6.88
C LEU A 98 9.24 -9.49 -6.64
N ARG A 99 9.65 -10.75 -6.48
CA ARG A 99 8.76 -11.90 -6.36
C ARG A 99 7.92 -11.85 -5.08
N ASN A 100 6.71 -12.39 -5.15
CA ASN A 100 5.86 -12.55 -3.98
C ASN A 100 6.47 -13.57 -2.98
N SER A 101 6.19 -13.39 -1.69
CA SER A 101 6.55 -14.38 -0.68
C SER A 101 5.57 -15.55 -0.76
N LEU A 102 6.05 -16.69 -1.24
CA LEU A 102 5.25 -17.92 -1.32
C LEU A 102 5.12 -18.64 0.03
N PHE A 103 5.98 -18.30 0.99
CA PHE A 103 5.94 -18.86 2.35
C PHE A 103 5.40 -17.81 3.31
N ASN A 104 4.37 -18.18 4.07
CA ASN A 104 3.82 -17.36 5.14
C ASN A 104 4.52 -17.73 6.45
N VAL A 105 5.68 -17.14 6.70
CA VAL A 105 6.36 -17.23 7.99
C VAL A 105 6.03 -15.94 8.73
N PRO A 106 5.21 -15.99 9.80
CA PRO A 106 4.78 -14.78 10.50
C PRO A 106 5.99 -13.94 10.92
N PRO A 107 6.19 -12.73 10.35
CA PRO A 107 7.37 -11.94 10.66
C PRO A 107 7.27 -11.30 12.06
N GLY A 108 8.42 -10.91 12.63
CA GLY A 108 8.45 -9.98 13.77
C GLY A 108 8.05 -8.56 13.36
N PRO A 109 7.88 -7.63 14.31
CA PRO A 109 7.60 -6.23 14.00
C PRO A 109 8.77 -5.58 13.24
N GLN A 110 8.47 -4.60 12.38
CA GLN A 110 9.50 -3.81 11.69
C GLN A 110 10.16 -2.85 12.69
N VAL A 111 11.47 -2.97 12.85
CA VAL A 111 12.29 -2.04 13.63
C VAL A 111 13.05 -1.13 12.68
N TYR A 112 12.95 0.18 12.88
CA TYR A 112 13.62 1.19 12.08
C TYR A 112 14.95 1.64 12.70
N PRO A 113 15.95 1.99 11.88
CA PRO A 113 17.27 2.37 12.35
C PRO A 113 17.27 3.74 13.05
N PRO A 114 18.28 4.05 13.88
CA PRO A 114 18.32 5.28 14.68
C PRO A 114 18.08 6.58 13.90
N PHE A 115 18.57 6.68 12.65
CA PHE A 115 18.42 7.88 11.84
C PHE A 115 16.99 8.14 11.36
N MET A 116 16.12 7.12 11.39
CA MET A 116 14.70 7.24 11.03
C MET A 116 13.79 7.45 12.25
N ARG A 117 14.33 7.39 13.46
CA ARG A 117 13.53 7.56 14.67
C ARG A 117 13.03 9.00 14.83
N GLY A 118 11.90 9.17 15.52
CA GLY A 118 11.19 10.43 15.71
C GLY A 118 10.00 10.60 14.76
N THR A 119 9.41 11.79 14.80
CA THR A 119 8.24 12.15 14.00
C THR A 119 8.65 12.90 12.72
N TRP A 120 8.07 12.48 11.60
CA TRP A 120 8.40 12.98 10.27
C TRP A 120 7.15 13.37 9.50
N ASP A 121 7.19 14.54 8.88
CA ASP A 121 6.25 14.93 7.84
C ASP A 121 6.75 14.39 6.50
N VAL A 122 6.07 13.37 5.98
CA VAL A 122 6.43 12.68 4.74
C VAL A 122 5.58 13.21 3.59
N ALA A 123 6.21 13.80 2.59
CA ALA A 123 5.64 14.07 1.29
C ALA A 123 5.92 12.89 0.35
N MET A 124 4.87 12.38 -0.29
CA MET A 124 4.92 11.29 -1.24
C MET A 124 4.42 11.76 -2.60
N THR A 125 5.17 11.51 -3.66
CA THR A 125 4.85 11.92 -5.02
C THR A 125 4.82 10.71 -5.95
N PHE A 126 3.71 10.50 -6.65
CA PHE A 126 3.59 9.42 -7.62
C PHE A 126 4.48 9.69 -8.84
N ARG A 127 5.26 8.68 -9.26
CA ARG A 127 6.19 8.78 -10.39
C ARG A 127 5.79 7.96 -11.59
N GLY A 128 4.94 6.94 -11.40
CA GLY A 128 4.43 6.13 -12.49
C GLY A 128 4.34 4.66 -12.14
N TYR A 129 4.16 3.85 -13.17
CA TYR A 129 4.02 2.40 -13.06
C TYR A 129 4.69 1.68 -14.22
N VAL A 130 4.99 0.41 -14.03
CA VAL A 130 5.46 -0.51 -15.07
C VAL A 130 4.71 -1.84 -14.99
N PHE A 131 4.50 -2.49 -16.13
CA PHE A 131 3.93 -3.85 -16.23
C PHE A 131 5.07 -4.81 -16.57
N PRO A 132 5.68 -5.49 -15.58
CA PRO A 132 6.90 -6.27 -15.83
C PRO A 132 6.63 -7.68 -16.37
N SER A 133 5.38 -8.15 -16.37
CA SER A 133 5.04 -9.46 -16.94
C SER A 133 5.25 -9.48 -18.46
N ALA A 134 5.97 -10.48 -18.94
CA ALA A 134 6.09 -10.77 -20.37
C ALA A 134 4.97 -11.71 -20.86
N ALA A 135 4.34 -12.46 -19.95
CA ALA A 135 3.29 -13.43 -20.26
C ALA A 135 1.91 -12.77 -20.41
N ILE A 136 1.62 -11.74 -19.61
CA ILE A 136 0.33 -11.08 -19.58
C ILE A 136 0.46 -9.68 -20.20
N SER A 137 -0.29 -9.44 -21.28
CA SER A 137 -0.31 -8.12 -21.92
C SER A 137 -0.85 -7.03 -20.99
N LYS A 138 -0.32 -5.81 -21.12
CA LYS A 138 -0.80 -4.61 -20.41
C LYS A 138 -2.32 -4.43 -20.51
N ASP A 139 -2.90 -4.58 -21.70
CA ASP A 139 -4.33 -4.33 -21.93
C ASP A 139 -5.20 -5.33 -21.17
N ARG A 140 -4.74 -6.59 -21.07
CA ARG A 140 -5.41 -7.63 -20.28
C ARG A 140 -5.35 -7.32 -18.79
N ILE A 141 -4.19 -6.92 -18.27
CA ILE A 141 -4.05 -6.51 -16.86
C ILE A 141 -4.97 -5.31 -16.60
N ALA A 142 -4.89 -4.25 -17.42
CA ALA A 142 -5.67 -3.02 -17.28
C ALA A 142 -7.20 -3.22 -17.38
N SER A 143 -7.65 -4.32 -17.98
CA SER A 143 -9.08 -4.67 -18.02
C SER A 143 -9.60 -5.30 -16.74
N ASP A 144 -8.72 -5.79 -15.87
CA ASP A 144 -9.06 -6.43 -14.61
C ASP A 144 -8.96 -5.42 -13.46
N LEU A 145 -10.13 -4.95 -12.99
CA LEU A 145 -10.21 -3.94 -11.95
C LEU A 145 -9.86 -4.45 -10.55
N ASP A 146 -9.74 -5.76 -10.35
CA ASP A 146 -9.46 -6.34 -9.04
C ASP A 146 -7.95 -6.43 -8.76
N VAL A 147 -7.11 -6.19 -9.79
CA VAL A 147 -5.67 -6.01 -9.63
C VAL A 147 -5.37 -4.83 -8.67
N PRO A 148 -4.58 -5.05 -7.61
CA PRO A 148 -4.28 -4.00 -6.65
C PRO A 148 -3.69 -2.74 -7.29
N GLY A 149 -4.33 -1.61 -7.01
CA GLY A 149 -3.96 -0.25 -7.39
C GLY A 149 -4.85 0.38 -8.45
N PHE A 150 -5.77 -0.38 -9.08
CA PHE A 150 -6.74 0.19 -10.04
C PHE A 150 -8.01 0.72 -9.39
N GLN A 151 -8.27 0.35 -8.14
CA GLN A 151 -9.38 0.90 -7.34
C GLN A 151 -8.83 1.64 -6.13
N ARG A 152 -9.49 2.73 -5.73
CA ARG A 152 -9.18 3.35 -4.43
C ARG A 152 -9.34 2.34 -3.31
N LEU A 153 -8.42 2.39 -2.36
CA LEU A 153 -8.32 1.53 -1.19
C LEU A 153 -8.03 0.05 -1.48
N SER A 154 -7.68 -0.33 -2.71
CA SER A 154 -7.16 -1.69 -2.97
C SER A 154 -5.74 -1.90 -2.42
N ILE A 155 -5.02 -0.81 -2.12
CA ILE A 155 -3.72 -0.80 -1.43
C ILE A 155 -3.83 0.24 -0.32
N ALA A 156 -3.95 -0.20 0.93
CA ALA A 156 -4.27 0.69 2.04
C ALA A 156 -3.17 1.74 2.32
N MET A 157 -1.89 1.37 2.24
CA MET A 157 -0.77 2.29 2.46
C MET A 157 -0.75 3.45 1.46
N VAL A 158 -1.29 3.21 0.25
CA VAL A 158 -1.38 4.16 -0.87
C VAL A 158 -2.84 4.18 -1.36
N GLY A 159 -3.72 4.78 -0.56
CA GLY A 159 -5.18 4.65 -0.70
C GLY A 159 -5.78 5.10 -2.05
N ASP A 160 -5.03 5.87 -2.84
CA ASP A 160 -5.30 6.19 -4.24
C ASP A 160 -3.96 6.28 -4.97
N VAL A 161 -3.55 5.17 -5.61
CA VAL A 161 -2.22 5.03 -6.22
C VAL A 161 -1.97 6.06 -7.33
N GLY A 162 -3.01 6.48 -8.04
CA GLY A 162 -2.87 7.46 -9.12
C GLY A 162 -2.78 8.91 -8.64
N ARG A 163 -2.87 9.17 -7.33
CA ARG A 163 -2.82 10.53 -6.80
C ARG A 163 -1.40 11.08 -6.90
N GLU A 164 -1.28 12.23 -7.54
CA GLU A 164 0.02 12.88 -7.81
C GLU A 164 0.82 13.14 -6.53
N ALA A 165 0.17 13.64 -5.49
CA ALA A 165 0.81 13.95 -4.21
C ALA A 165 -0.07 13.60 -2.99
N ALA A 166 0.58 13.05 -1.97
CA ALA A 166 0.02 12.81 -0.65
C ALA A 166 1.04 13.22 0.42
N SER A 167 0.56 13.52 1.62
CA SER A 167 1.38 13.86 2.77
C SER A 167 0.88 13.16 4.02
N TYR A 168 1.77 12.56 4.79
CA TYR A 168 1.40 11.81 5.98
C TYR A 168 2.45 11.97 7.07
N VAL A 169 2.09 11.56 8.28
CA VAL A 169 2.98 11.62 9.43
C VAL A 169 3.53 10.23 9.68
N MET A 170 4.84 10.07 9.63
CA MET A 170 5.49 8.84 10.06
C MET A 170 6.09 9.08 11.44
N ASP A 171 5.61 8.36 12.45
CA ASP A 171 6.12 8.48 13.82
C ASP A 171 6.79 7.19 14.26
N VAL A 172 8.09 7.25 14.51
CA VAL A 172 8.92 6.11 14.88
C VAL A 172 9.44 6.33 16.29
N ASP A 173 9.11 5.43 17.21
CA ASP A 173 9.45 5.55 18.61
C ASP A 173 10.99 5.66 18.80
N PRO A 174 11.47 6.67 19.56
CA PRO A 174 12.91 6.92 19.71
C PRO A 174 13.67 5.82 20.44
N VAL A 175 13.00 4.98 21.23
CA VAL A 175 13.64 3.96 22.06
C VAL A 175 13.62 2.60 21.36
N THR A 176 12.42 2.14 21.01
CA THR A 176 12.14 0.82 20.42
C THR A 176 12.38 0.79 18.91
N GLY A 177 12.26 1.93 18.22
CA GLY A 177 12.32 1.99 16.76
C GLY A 177 11.07 1.43 16.06
N LEU A 178 9.96 1.24 16.79
CA LEU A 178 8.68 0.80 16.24
C LEU A 178 7.89 2.00 15.72
N GLU A 179 7.20 1.83 14.60
CA GLU A 179 6.36 2.87 14.01
C GLU A 179 4.94 2.86 14.61
N ASP A 180 4.41 4.04 14.93
CA ASP A 180 2.99 4.25 15.13
C ASP A 180 2.25 4.12 13.79
N ARG A 181 1.91 2.87 13.46
CA ARG A 181 1.10 2.55 12.27
C ARG A 181 -0.30 3.15 12.35
N GLY A 182 -0.81 3.46 13.54
CA GLY A 182 -2.12 4.07 13.69
C GLY A 182 -2.15 5.48 13.09
N THR A 183 -1.21 6.31 13.51
CA THR A 183 -1.02 7.67 12.94
C THR A 183 -0.58 7.62 11.48
N SER A 184 0.38 6.75 11.16
CA SER A 184 0.99 6.72 9.82
C SER A 184 0.02 6.25 8.74
N MET A 185 -0.77 5.21 9.02
CA MET A 185 -1.77 4.73 8.06
C MET A 185 -2.97 5.67 7.94
N SER A 186 -3.50 6.19 9.06
CA SER A 186 -4.68 7.05 9.03
C SER A 186 -4.42 8.35 8.26
N THR A 187 -3.30 9.02 8.55
CA THR A 187 -2.92 10.26 7.86
C THR A 187 -2.58 10.02 6.39
N SER A 188 -1.94 8.90 6.05
CA SER A 188 -1.69 8.51 4.66
C SER A 188 -2.99 8.29 3.89
N ILE A 189 -3.91 7.47 4.40
CA ILE A 189 -5.17 7.17 3.73
C ILE A 189 -5.99 8.44 3.53
N ASP A 190 -6.16 9.25 4.57
CA ASP A 190 -6.92 10.49 4.50
C ASP A 190 -6.31 11.46 3.49
N SER A 191 -4.97 11.55 3.45
CA SER A 191 -4.29 12.38 2.45
C SER A 191 -4.47 11.85 1.04
N HIS A 192 -4.46 10.53 0.81
CA HIS A 192 -4.70 9.97 -0.53
C HIS A 192 -6.13 10.18 -1.00
N LEU A 193 -7.10 10.11 -0.08
CA LEU A 193 -8.50 10.33 -0.40
C LEU A 193 -8.85 11.82 -0.50
N GLY A 194 -8.08 12.69 0.16
CA GLY A 194 -8.30 14.14 0.20
C GLY A 194 -9.38 14.57 1.20
N TYR A 195 -9.75 13.67 2.11
CA TYR A 195 -10.73 13.93 3.15
C TYR A 195 -10.52 12.95 4.31
N ARG A 196 -10.97 13.34 5.50
CA ARG A 196 -10.98 12.46 6.66
C ARG A 196 -11.95 11.30 6.43
N ALA A 197 -11.41 10.10 6.34
CA ALA A 197 -12.09 8.85 6.00
C ALA A 197 -11.89 7.78 7.07
N VAL A 198 -10.71 7.75 7.68
CA VAL A 198 -10.35 6.75 8.69
C VAL A 198 -10.97 7.12 10.04
N ARG A 199 -11.69 6.17 10.63
CA ARG A 199 -12.23 6.27 12.00
C ARG A 199 -11.18 5.85 13.02
N GLY A 200 -10.48 4.76 12.76
CA GLY A 200 -9.46 4.22 13.65
C GLY A 200 -8.64 3.14 12.96
N VAL A 201 -7.44 2.94 13.48
CA VAL A 201 -6.52 1.89 13.07
C VAL A 201 -6.13 1.12 14.33
N THR A 202 -6.33 -0.18 14.31
CA THR A 202 -5.98 -1.09 15.41
C THR A 202 -4.75 -1.89 15.02
N TYR A 203 -3.65 -1.65 15.74
CA TYR A 203 -2.39 -2.35 15.57
C TYR A 203 -1.67 -2.42 16.92
N ASP A 204 -1.18 -3.60 17.29
CA ASP A 204 -0.32 -3.80 18.46
C ASP A 204 0.86 -4.70 18.06
N PRO A 205 2.09 -4.16 17.96
CA PRO A 205 3.26 -4.91 17.56
C PRO A 205 3.67 -6.02 18.57
N ASN A 206 3.22 -5.93 19.83
CA ASN A 206 3.56 -6.89 20.87
C ASN A 206 2.56 -8.06 20.94
N VAL A 207 1.31 -7.84 20.52
CA VAL A 207 0.27 -8.87 20.50
C VAL A 207 0.21 -9.57 19.14
N ASN A 208 0.15 -8.80 18.06
CA ASN A 208 0.13 -9.34 16.70
C ASN A 208 0.78 -8.36 15.72
N PRO A 209 2.10 -8.47 15.47
CA PRO A 209 2.81 -7.57 14.58
C PRO A 209 2.39 -7.72 13.12
N ASN A 210 1.57 -8.72 12.80
CA ASN A 210 1.26 -9.15 11.43
C ASN A 210 -0.17 -8.82 11.00
N ARG A 211 -0.97 -8.20 11.87
CA ARG A 211 -2.34 -7.83 11.56
C ARG A 211 -2.62 -6.37 11.88
N ILE A 212 -3.16 -5.64 10.90
CA ILE A 212 -3.67 -4.28 11.08
C ILE A 212 -5.13 -4.26 10.65
N SER A 213 -6.00 -3.69 11.48
CA SER A 213 -7.41 -3.45 11.14
C SER A 213 -7.64 -1.94 10.98
N ILE A 214 -8.31 -1.54 9.91
CA ILE A 214 -8.60 -0.14 9.59
C ILE A 214 -10.11 -0.02 9.44
N ASP A 215 -10.71 0.78 10.29
CA ASP A 215 -12.12 1.11 10.21
C ASP A 215 -12.33 2.47 9.57
N PHE A 216 -13.29 2.55 8.67
CA PHE A 216 -13.68 3.79 8.02
C PHE A 216 -14.90 4.39 8.72
N VAL A 217 -15.04 5.71 8.60
CA VAL A 217 -16.28 6.39 8.98
C VAL A 217 -17.42 5.80 8.13
N PRO A 218 -18.55 5.40 8.74
CA PRO A 218 -19.65 4.77 8.01
C PRO A 218 -20.09 5.58 6.80
N GLN A 219 -20.26 4.92 5.65
CA GLN A 219 -20.70 5.51 4.38
C GLN A 219 -19.79 6.63 3.83
N ARG A 220 -18.59 6.82 4.41
CA ARG A 220 -17.66 7.88 4.00
C ARG A 220 -16.86 7.51 2.76
N THR A 221 -16.65 6.22 2.51
CA THR A 221 -16.02 5.71 1.30
C THR A 221 -16.92 4.69 0.62
N ARG A 222 -16.92 4.67 -0.71
CA ARG A 222 -17.70 3.71 -1.50
C ARG A 222 -17.04 2.32 -1.52
N ASN A 223 -15.71 2.27 -1.40
CA ASN A 223 -14.95 1.06 -1.67
C ASN A 223 -14.65 0.24 -0.41
N ALA A 224 -14.64 0.86 0.77
CA ALA A 224 -14.34 0.19 2.02
C ALA A 224 -15.11 0.77 3.23
N ASN A 225 -15.65 -0.13 4.05
CA ASN A 225 -16.07 0.13 5.42
C ASN A 225 -14.99 -0.33 6.42
N ARG A 226 -14.26 -1.39 6.07
CA ARG A 226 -13.15 -1.93 6.87
C ARG A 226 -12.10 -2.54 5.96
N ILE A 227 -10.84 -2.44 6.34
CA ILE A 227 -9.73 -3.16 5.72
C ILE A 227 -9.01 -3.98 6.79
N GLU A 228 -8.69 -5.22 6.47
CA GLU A 228 -7.78 -6.06 7.25
C GLU A 228 -6.51 -6.30 6.42
N ILE A 229 -5.36 -6.04 7.04
CA ILE A 229 -4.04 -6.23 6.45
C ILE A 229 -3.34 -7.35 7.21
N PHE A 230 -2.80 -8.30 6.46
CA PHE A 230 -2.01 -9.42 6.96
C PHE A 230 -0.61 -9.33 6.36
N CYS A 231 0.39 -9.08 7.20
CA CYS A 231 1.80 -9.06 6.79
C CYS A 231 2.37 -10.48 6.83
N ASN A 232 2.67 -11.02 5.67
CA ASN A 232 3.10 -12.42 5.49
C ASN A 232 4.62 -12.58 5.52
N ALA A 233 5.37 -11.52 5.23
CA ALA A 233 6.83 -11.50 5.32
C ALA A 233 7.34 -10.07 5.49
N ARG A 234 8.47 -9.94 6.18
CA ARG A 234 9.25 -8.70 6.28
C ARG A 234 10.72 -8.98 6.02
N GLU A 235 11.37 -8.05 5.35
CA GLU A 235 12.82 -8.03 5.23
C GLU A 235 13.31 -6.61 5.49
N SER A 236 14.48 -6.46 6.10
CA SER A 236 15.12 -5.15 6.22
C SER A 236 16.63 -5.28 6.29
N GLU A 237 17.31 -4.26 5.78
CA GLU A 237 18.77 -4.22 5.67
C GLU A 237 19.24 -2.76 5.78
N SER A 238 20.30 -2.54 6.55
CA SER A 238 21.00 -1.26 6.61
C SER A 238 22.33 -1.37 5.87
N VAL A 239 22.56 -0.48 4.91
CA VAL A 239 23.80 -0.41 4.13
C VAL A 239 24.56 0.85 4.53
N ALA A 240 25.78 0.65 5.04
CA ALA A 240 26.72 1.74 5.25
C ALA A 240 27.30 2.17 3.91
N THR A 241 27.18 3.46 3.55
CA THR A 241 27.87 3.97 2.37
C THR A 241 29.34 4.17 2.74
N THR A 242 30.25 3.26 2.43
CA THR A 242 31.67 3.54 2.73
C THR A 242 32.19 4.59 1.75
N THR A 243 32.38 5.83 2.21
CA THR A 243 33.09 6.83 1.40
C THR A 243 34.54 6.41 1.33
N THR A 244 34.99 5.90 0.18
CA THR A 244 36.39 5.56 -0.05
C THR A 244 37.22 6.83 0.05
N THR A 245 37.84 7.08 1.21
CA THR A 245 38.96 8.01 1.33
C THR A 245 40.09 7.45 0.48
N THR A 246 40.33 8.04 -0.69
CA THR A 246 41.58 7.87 -1.42
C THR A 246 42.70 8.35 -0.50
N THR A 247 43.39 7.41 0.14
CA THR A 247 44.61 7.68 0.89
C THR A 247 45.63 8.28 -0.07
N THR A 248 45.92 9.56 0.10
CA THR A 248 47.12 10.17 -0.47
C THR A 248 48.32 9.61 0.31
N PRO A 249 49.46 9.28 -0.31
CA PRO A 249 50.55 8.52 0.33
C PRO A 249 51.39 9.30 1.35
N ASP A 250 50.90 10.41 1.89
CA ASP A 250 51.69 11.28 2.76
C ASP A 250 51.06 11.35 4.15
N GLY A 251 51.84 10.93 5.16
CA GLY A 251 51.42 10.64 6.54
C GLY A 251 50.87 11.83 7.34
N ALA A 252 49.70 12.33 6.96
CA ALA A 252 48.89 13.22 7.78
C ALA A 252 47.74 12.43 8.45
N SER A 253 47.63 12.58 9.77
CA SER A 253 46.65 11.93 10.64
C SER A 253 45.20 12.13 10.13
N PRO A 254 44.38 11.08 9.91
CA PRO A 254 43.00 11.25 9.49
C PRO A 254 42.12 11.51 10.72
N SER A 255 41.97 12.76 11.12
CA SER A 255 40.97 13.19 12.12
C SER A 255 39.80 13.91 11.45
N SER A 256 39.00 13.17 10.68
CA SER A 256 37.62 13.57 10.36
C SER A 256 36.83 12.34 9.93
N SER A 257 36.17 11.68 10.88
CA SER A 257 35.16 10.66 10.60
C SER A 257 33.95 11.34 9.95
N THR A 258 34.01 11.56 8.64
CA THR A 258 32.84 12.01 7.88
C THR A 258 31.84 10.87 7.88
N SER A 259 30.85 10.95 8.78
CA SER A 259 29.82 9.93 8.93
C SER A 259 29.10 9.79 7.60
N SER A 260 29.27 8.65 6.95
CA SER A 260 28.72 8.46 5.62
C SER A 260 27.21 8.23 5.67
N PRO A 261 26.45 8.60 4.62
CA PRO A 261 25.00 8.46 4.64
C PRO A 261 24.61 6.99 4.81
N SER A 262 23.70 6.73 5.75
CA SER A 262 23.14 5.40 5.95
C SER A 262 21.95 5.20 5.02
N ILE A 263 21.95 4.07 4.31
CA ILE A 263 20.80 3.63 3.52
C ILE A 263 20.08 2.55 4.31
N PHE A 264 18.77 2.65 4.41
CA PHE A 264 17.92 1.62 4.97
C PHE A 264 16.94 1.16 3.91
N VAL A 265 16.84 -0.15 3.71
CA VAL A 265 15.82 -0.76 2.87
C VAL A 265 14.97 -1.68 3.72
N CYS A 266 13.67 -1.68 3.47
CA CYS A 266 12.77 -2.66 4.09
C CYS A 266 11.64 -3.01 3.13
N SER A 267 11.03 -4.18 3.34
CA SER A 267 9.89 -4.62 2.56
C SER A 267 8.85 -5.31 3.41
N GLU A 268 7.60 -5.18 3.02
CA GLU A 268 6.45 -5.86 3.64
C GLU A 268 5.63 -6.54 2.55
N HIS A 269 5.46 -7.85 2.66
CA HIS A 269 4.54 -8.62 1.82
C HIS A 269 3.20 -8.69 2.50
N VAL A 270 2.17 -8.20 1.82
CA VAL A 270 0.85 -7.96 2.39
C VAL A 270 -0.21 -8.73 1.61
N ARG A 271 -1.08 -9.41 2.36
CA ARG A 271 -2.42 -9.75 1.91
C ARG A 271 -3.40 -8.77 2.54
N GLN A 272 -4.19 -8.10 1.72
CA GLN A 272 -5.25 -7.20 2.16
C GLN A 272 -6.61 -7.83 1.88
N VAL A 273 -7.54 -7.67 2.83
CA VAL A 273 -8.96 -7.97 2.64
C VAL A 273 -9.77 -6.70 2.89
N THR A 274 -10.47 -6.25 1.86
CA THR A 274 -11.27 -5.03 1.88
C THR A 274 -12.74 -5.41 1.96
N PHE A 275 -13.42 -4.93 2.99
CA PHE A 275 -14.86 -5.11 3.20
C PHE A 275 -15.58 -3.82 2.82
N GLY A 276 -16.52 -3.88 1.89
CA GLY A 276 -17.30 -2.74 1.41
C GLY A 276 -18.80 -3.03 1.36
N LEU A 277 -19.57 -2.02 0.97
CA LEU A 277 -20.98 -2.18 0.66
C LEU A 277 -21.10 -2.97 -0.66
N SER A 278 -21.88 -4.05 -0.66
CA SER A 278 -22.24 -4.74 -1.91
C SER A 278 -23.36 -3.99 -2.63
N GLN A 279 -23.46 -4.24 -3.93
CA GLN A 279 -24.65 -3.87 -4.71
C GLN A 279 -25.81 -4.84 -4.45
N GLU A 280 -25.52 -6.05 -3.97
CA GLU A 280 -26.52 -7.05 -3.59
C GLU A 280 -26.93 -6.88 -2.14
N TYR A 281 -28.25 -6.81 -1.91
CA TYR A 281 -28.80 -6.69 -0.57
C TYR A 281 -28.47 -7.94 0.27
N GLY A 282 -27.88 -7.72 1.44
CA GLY A 282 -27.54 -8.80 2.39
C GLY A 282 -26.20 -9.50 2.15
N VAL A 283 -25.46 -9.15 1.09
CA VAL A 283 -24.10 -9.68 0.84
C VAL A 283 -23.08 -8.58 1.16
N ALA A 284 -22.01 -8.88 1.87
CA ALA A 284 -20.92 -7.92 2.05
C ALA A 284 -19.94 -8.04 0.86
N ARG A 285 -19.55 -6.92 0.24
CA ARG A 285 -18.49 -6.97 -0.78
C ARG A 285 -17.17 -7.26 -0.07
N GLN A 286 -16.48 -8.31 -0.49
CA GLN A 286 -15.14 -8.63 -0.03
C GLN A 286 -14.21 -8.73 -1.24
N VAL A 287 -13.09 -7.99 -1.19
CA VAL A 287 -12.04 -8.07 -2.21
C VAL A 287 -10.72 -8.36 -1.52
N SER A 288 -10.00 -9.36 -2.03
CA SER A 288 -8.64 -9.68 -1.59
C SER A 288 -7.61 -9.15 -2.57
N GLY A 289 -6.48 -8.68 -2.07
CA GLY A 289 -5.36 -8.25 -2.90
C GLY A 289 -4.04 -8.64 -2.26
N ASN A 290 -3.08 -9.07 -3.09
CA ASN A 290 -1.73 -9.37 -2.66
C ASN A 290 -0.77 -8.31 -3.25
N TYR A 291 0.03 -7.69 -2.41
CA TYR A 291 1.04 -6.73 -2.85
C TYR A 291 2.23 -6.73 -1.89
N ALA A 292 3.34 -6.16 -2.34
CA ALA A 292 4.49 -5.91 -1.50
C ALA A 292 4.93 -4.46 -1.62
N HIS A 293 5.30 -3.88 -0.49
CA HIS A 293 5.91 -2.58 -0.44
C HIS A 293 7.42 -2.74 -0.23
N TYR A 294 8.20 -1.94 -0.95
CA TYR A 294 9.65 -1.86 -0.83
C TYR A 294 10.02 -0.40 -0.60
N TRP A 295 10.46 -0.09 0.61
CA TRP A 295 10.94 1.24 0.96
C TRP A 295 12.45 1.27 0.88
N THR A 296 12.97 2.38 0.39
CA THR A 296 14.37 2.75 0.50
C THR A 296 14.43 4.14 1.11
N TRP A 297 15.19 4.30 2.19
CA TRP A 297 15.42 5.55 2.88
C TRP A 297 16.91 5.85 2.91
N ARG A 298 17.25 7.11 2.68
CA ARG A 298 18.60 7.64 2.78
C ARG A 298 18.60 8.73 3.83
N GLY A 299 19.35 8.51 4.91
CA GLY A 299 19.55 9.51 5.95
C GLY A 299 20.48 10.63 5.47
N GLY A 300 20.30 11.83 6.03
CA GLY A 300 21.34 12.86 6.03
C GLY A 300 22.52 12.48 6.94
N THR A 301 23.51 13.35 7.07
CA THR A 301 24.67 13.18 7.97
C THR A 301 24.24 12.81 9.40
N VAL A 302 25.00 11.93 10.05
CA VAL A 302 24.67 11.36 11.37
C VAL A 302 24.67 12.44 12.45
N GLY A 303 23.64 12.45 13.31
CA GLY A 303 23.56 13.32 14.49
C GLY A 303 22.15 13.84 14.75
N ALA A 304 21.46 14.31 13.71
CA ALA A 304 20.05 14.69 13.71
C ALA A 304 19.60 15.01 12.27
N PRO A 305 19.23 14.02 11.46
CA PRO A 305 18.76 14.32 10.10
C PRO A 305 17.48 15.16 10.19
N GLU A 306 17.55 16.40 9.71
CA GLU A 306 16.36 17.26 9.55
C GLU A 306 15.52 16.82 8.34
N LYS A 307 16.15 16.09 7.42
CA LYS A 307 15.56 15.62 6.18
C LYS A 307 16.08 14.23 5.83
N MET A 308 15.18 13.39 5.33
CA MET A 308 15.53 12.14 4.66
C MET A 308 14.79 12.04 3.33
N THR A 309 15.38 11.30 2.40
CA THR A 309 14.79 11.07 1.08
C THR A 309 14.70 9.58 0.84
N GLY A 310 13.70 9.17 0.07
CA GLY A 310 13.48 7.77 -0.20
C GLY A 310 12.62 7.53 -1.41
N ASN A 311 12.32 6.26 -1.62
CA ASN A 311 11.37 5.81 -2.63
C ASN A 311 10.55 4.65 -2.07
N LEU A 312 9.31 4.56 -2.52
CA LEU A 312 8.41 3.42 -2.29
C LEU A 312 8.10 2.77 -3.63
N LEU A 313 8.44 1.49 -3.75
CA LEU A 313 7.91 0.63 -4.81
C LEU A 313 6.79 -0.22 -4.25
N THR A 314 5.67 -0.28 -4.95
CA THR A 314 4.56 -1.18 -4.59
C THR A 314 4.35 -2.17 -5.73
N ALA A 315 4.68 -3.43 -5.49
CA ALA A 315 4.50 -4.53 -6.42
C ALA A 315 3.15 -5.20 -6.15
N ALA A 316 2.27 -5.30 -7.15
CA ALA A 316 1.00 -6.01 -7.04
C ALA A 316 1.09 -7.38 -7.71
N TYR A 317 0.50 -8.38 -7.07
CA TYR A 317 0.49 -9.77 -7.49
C TYR A 317 -0.94 -10.25 -7.71
N LEU A 318 -1.08 -11.26 -8.55
CA LEU A 318 -2.34 -11.98 -8.71
C LEU A 318 -2.57 -12.91 -7.50
N ASP A 319 -3.81 -13.04 -7.07
CA ASP A 319 -4.27 -14.06 -6.14
C ASP A 319 -4.65 -15.33 -6.89
N ALA A 320 -4.70 -16.48 -6.20
CA ALA A 320 -5.02 -17.76 -6.82
C ALA A 320 -6.44 -17.81 -7.45
N GLY A 321 -7.32 -16.89 -7.05
CA GLY A 321 -8.66 -16.74 -7.64
C GLY A 321 -8.68 -15.94 -8.95
N ASP A 322 -7.59 -15.26 -9.31
CA ASP A 322 -7.57 -14.40 -10.49
C ASP A 322 -7.44 -15.25 -11.77
N PRO A 323 -8.20 -14.92 -12.85
CA PRO A 323 -8.17 -15.69 -14.09
C PRO A 323 -6.80 -15.79 -14.77
N MET A 324 -5.90 -14.85 -14.45
CA MET A 324 -4.56 -14.74 -15.02
C MET A 324 -3.47 -15.35 -14.13
N PHE A 325 -3.84 -15.88 -12.96
CA PHE A 325 -2.87 -16.29 -11.93
C PHE A 325 -1.82 -17.27 -12.45
N PHE A 326 -2.26 -18.29 -13.21
CA PHE A 326 -1.36 -19.33 -13.73
C PHE A 326 -0.39 -18.84 -14.81
N ASP A 327 -0.65 -17.69 -15.42
CA ASP A 327 0.28 -17.06 -16.37
C ASP A 327 1.46 -16.40 -15.64
N GLU A 328 1.24 -15.89 -14.42
CA GLU A 328 2.25 -15.17 -13.62
C GLU A 328 2.02 -15.32 -12.10
N PRO A 329 2.28 -16.51 -11.52
CA PRO A 329 1.79 -16.84 -10.17
C PRO A 329 2.57 -16.17 -9.03
N ASN A 330 3.81 -15.74 -9.27
CA ASN A 330 4.70 -15.23 -8.23
C ASN A 330 5.47 -13.96 -8.60
N ARG A 331 5.29 -13.43 -9.81
CA ARG A 331 5.92 -12.17 -10.22
C ARG A 331 4.89 -11.06 -10.20
N PRO A 332 5.33 -9.81 -10.03
CA PRO A 332 4.38 -8.70 -10.05
C PRO A 332 3.78 -8.55 -11.44
N VAL A 333 2.49 -8.22 -11.50
CA VAL A 333 1.81 -7.84 -12.74
C VAL A 333 1.90 -6.35 -12.99
N ILE A 334 2.04 -5.55 -11.92
CA ILE A 334 2.29 -4.11 -11.98
C ILE A 334 3.17 -3.69 -10.80
N VAL A 335 4.06 -2.72 -11.04
CA VAL A 335 4.86 -2.07 -9.99
C VAL A 335 4.64 -0.57 -10.08
N TYR A 336 4.22 0.04 -8.98
CA TYR A 336 4.04 1.48 -8.82
C TYR A 336 5.27 2.09 -8.13
N SER A 337 5.62 3.32 -8.49
CA SER A 337 6.77 4.03 -7.93
C SER A 337 6.35 5.39 -7.36
N HIS A 338 6.83 5.68 -6.15
CA HIS A 338 6.67 6.96 -5.50
C HIS A 338 8.00 7.46 -4.94
N ASP A 339 8.22 8.77 -5.04
CA ASP A 339 9.31 9.45 -4.33
C ASP A 339 8.83 9.87 -2.96
N LEU A 340 9.71 9.75 -1.97
CA LEU A 340 9.46 10.14 -0.58
C LEU A 340 10.46 11.23 -0.17
N VAL A 341 9.93 12.29 0.44
CA VAL A 341 10.73 13.31 1.12
C VAL A 341 10.15 13.46 2.50
N ALA A 342 10.95 13.21 3.53
CA ALA A 342 10.49 13.37 4.89
C ALA A 342 11.30 14.46 5.58
N THR A 343 10.59 15.39 6.21
CA THR A 343 11.16 16.46 7.02
C THR A 343 10.82 16.22 8.48
N ARG A 344 11.81 16.36 9.35
CA ARG A 344 11.62 16.15 10.78
C ARG A 344 10.60 17.17 11.31
N ARG A 345 9.56 16.68 11.98
CA ARG A 345 8.56 17.54 12.59
C ARG A 345 9.16 18.18 13.84
N MET A 346 9.35 19.49 13.81
CA MET A 346 9.83 20.21 14.99
C MET A 346 8.77 20.18 16.09
N PRO A 347 9.14 19.98 17.36
CA PRO A 347 8.20 20.12 18.46
C PRO A 347 7.64 21.54 18.42
N VAL A 348 6.31 21.65 18.37
CA VAL A 348 5.64 22.94 18.53
C VAL A 348 5.99 23.44 19.93
N LYS A 349 6.76 24.54 20.01
CA LYS A 349 7.00 25.22 21.29
C LYS A 349 5.62 25.60 21.84
N LYS A 350 5.20 24.94 22.91
CA LYS A 350 3.99 25.28 23.65
C LYS A 350 4.19 26.54 24.46
#